data_AF-A0A7V9TGH2-F1
#
_entry.id   AF-A0A7V9TGH2-F1
#
_cell.length_a   1.000
_cell.length_b   1.000
_cell.length_c   1.000
_cell.angle_alpha   90.00
_cell.angle_beta   90.00
_cell.angle_gamma   90.00
#
_symmetry.space_group_name_H-M   'P 1'
#
loop_
_entity.id
_entity.type
_entity.pdbx_description
1 polymer ?
#
loop_
_entity_poly.entity_id
_entity_poly.type
_entity_poly.pdbx_seq_one_letter_code
_entity_poly.pdbx_strand_id
1 'polypeptide(L)'
;YGLAGAVQHGASTLPPEAFGKFPEMETAEIHLATNFQNIFFDHLPEELRERMYAYCGENFPEERKSGDTDEQFIYKARKKTLGVFKKELWDLPAETRTGIRKALREQFEFLFRKLAVVDTQDAVSRHVTATAVPRSGPTAMRHKAAADDWDLSD
;
A
#
# COMPACT_ATOMS: atom_id res chain seq x y z
N TYR A 1 -13.14 -22.00 -21.63
CA TYR A 1 -12.21 -21.88 -20.50
C TYR A 1 -12.20 -20.42 -20.05
N GLY A 2 -12.59 -20.12 -18.81
CA GLY A 2 -12.75 -18.76 -18.28
C GLY A 2 -11.51 -18.23 -17.56
N LEU A 3 -10.31 -18.47 -18.12
CA LEU A 3 -9.04 -17.99 -17.57
C LEU A 3 -8.65 -16.69 -18.28
N ALA A 4 -8.26 -15.66 -17.51
CA ALA A 4 -7.86 -14.36 -18.04
C ALA A 4 -6.35 -14.26 -18.34
N GLY A 5 -5.49 -14.93 -17.56
CA GLY A 5 -4.04 -14.92 -17.73
C GLY A 5 -3.30 -15.21 -16.42
N ALA A 6 -1.97 -14.99 -16.42
CA ALA A 6 -1.12 -15.21 -15.25
C ALA A 6 -1.14 -14.02 -14.28
N VAL A 7 -0.87 -14.31 -13.01
CA VAL A 7 -0.77 -13.33 -11.92
C VAL A 7 0.68 -13.27 -11.42
N GLN A 8 1.24 -12.06 -11.29
CA GLN A 8 2.57 -11.86 -10.71
C GLN A 8 2.48 -11.32 -9.27
N HIS A 9 2.93 -12.11 -8.32
CA HIS A 9 3.17 -11.68 -6.94
C HIS A 9 4.59 -11.08 -6.77
N GLY A 10 4.76 -10.20 -5.80
CA GLY A 10 6.10 -9.71 -5.41
C GLY A 10 6.79 -8.79 -6.43
N ALA A 11 6.05 -8.21 -7.38
CA ALA A 11 6.61 -7.33 -8.41
C ALA A 11 7.28 -6.05 -7.85
N SER A 12 7.05 -5.72 -6.57
CA SER A 12 7.61 -4.53 -5.92
C SER A 12 9.14 -4.52 -5.74
N THR A 13 9.82 -5.66 -5.94
CA THR A 13 11.30 -5.75 -5.89
C THR A 13 11.96 -5.70 -7.27
N LEU A 14 11.14 -5.70 -8.34
CA LEU A 14 11.64 -5.62 -9.70
C LEU A 14 12.16 -4.22 -10.01
N PRO A 15 13.17 -4.12 -10.88
CA PRO A 15 13.65 -2.83 -11.29
C PRO A 15 12.62 -2.14 -12.21
N PRO A 16 12.56 -0.79 -12.23
CA PRO A 16 11.57 -0.01 -12.96
C PRO A 16 11.38 -0.40 -14.45
N GLU A 17 12.44 -0.79 -15.13
CA GLU A 17 12.44 -1.21 -16.53
C GLU A 17 11.74 -2.55 -16.78
N ALA A 18 11.61 -3.41 -15.76
CA ALA A 18 10.97 -4.71 -15.89
C ALA A 18 9.44 -4.60 -16.02
N PHE A 19 8.83 -3.51 -15.53
CA PHE A 19 7.37 -3.35 -15.54
C PHE A 19 6.76 -3.31 -16.94
N GLY A 20 7.51 -2.86 -17.95
CA GLY A 20 7.06 -2.87 -19.35
C GLY A 20 6.84 -4.27 -19.92
N LYS A 21 7.46 -5.30 -19.33
CA LYS A 21 7.35 -6.67 -19.81
C LYS A 21 6.00 -7.32 -19.49
N PHE A 22 5.30 -6.84 -18.47
CA PHE A 22 4.00 -7.41 -18.08
C PHE A 22 2.95 -7.30 -19.19
N PRO A 23 2.70 -6.13 -19.79
CA PRO A 23 1.79 -6.04 -20.93
C PRO A 23 2.32 -6.80 -22.16
N GLU A 24 3.63 -6.85 -22.40
CA GLU A 24 4.21 -7.63 -23.52
C GLU A 24 3.95 -9.14 -23.40
N MET A 25 3.91 -9.65 -22.17
CA MET A 25 3.69 -11.06 -21.85
C MET A 25 2.24 -11.39 -21.51
N GLU A 26 1.30 -10.47 -21.78
CA GLU A 26 -0.14 -10.64 -21.51
C GLU A 26 -0.43 -11.03 -20.05
N THR A 27 0.34 -10.47 -19.11
CA THR A 27 0.09 -10.68 -17.67
C THR A 27 -1.24 -10.05 -17.28
N ALA A 28 -2.13 -10.84 -16.68
CA ALA A 28 -3.48 -10.38 -16.35
C ALA A 28 -3.49 -9.50 -15.09
N GLU A 29 -2.64 -9.79 -14.12
CA GLU A 29 -2.63 -9.09 -12.83
C GLU A 29 -1.24 -9.05 -12.22
N ILE A 30 -0.92 -7.93 -11.55
CA ILE A 30 0.29 -7.79 -10.75
C ILE A 30 -0.03 -7.20 -9.38
N HIS A 31 0.65 -7.70 -8.35
CA HIS A 31 0.47 -7.19 -6.98
C HIS A 31 1.57 -6.21 -6.61
N LEU A 32 1.15 -5.00 -6.20
CA LEU A 32 2.03 -3.91 -5.81
C LEU A 32 1.59 -3.36 -4.45
N ALA A 33 2.49 -3.38 -3.47
CA ALA A 33 2.19 -2.91 -2.13
C ALA A 33 3.39 -2.24 -1.49
N THR A 34 4.52 -2.95 -1.43
CA THR A 34 5.65 -2.59 -0.58
C THR A 34 6.24 -1.22 -0.90
N ASN A 35 6.40 -0.87 -2.18
CA ASN A 35 6.94 0.44 -2.55
C ASN A 35 6.01 1.61 -2.15
N PHE A 36 4.70 1.42 -2.25
CA PHE A 36 3.74 2.44 -1.78
C PHE A 36 3.77 2.62 -0.26
N GLN A 37 3.98 1.52 0.47
CA GLN A 37 4.19 1.61 1.92
C GLN A 37 5.50 2.34 2.24
N ASN A 38 6.60 2.06 1.52
CA ASN A 38 7.86 2.79 1.68
C ASN A 38 7.67 4.29 1.50
N ILE A 39 7.08 4.71 0.37
CA ILE A 39 6.78 6.12 0.08
C ILE A 39 6.02 6.77 1.23
N PHE A 40 5.00 6.09 1.78
CA PHE A 40 4.23 6.60 2.91
C PHE A 40 5.11 6.82 4.15
N PHE A 41 5.86 5.80 4.59
CA PHE A 41 6.70 5.88 5.78
C PHE A 41 7.86 6.88 5.63
N ASP A 42 8.41 7.03 4.43
CA ASP A 42 9.53 7.93 4.15
C ASP A 42 9.14 9.42 4.30
N HIS A 43 7.85 9.72 4.10
CA HIS A 43 7.31 11.08 4.21
C HIS A 43 6.70 11.39 5.59
N LEU A 44 6.64 10.43 6.52
CA LEU A 44 6.13 10.72 7.86
C LEU A 44 7.06 11.69 8.61
N PRO A 45 6.52 12.55 9.50
CA PRO A 45 7.34 13.32 10.43
C PRO A 45 8.26 12.37 11.21
N GLU A 46 9.52 12.73 11.33
CA GLU A 46 10.56 11.88 11.93
C GLU A 46 10.16 11.40 13.32
N GLU A 47 9.74 12.32 14.19
CA GLU A 47 9.27 12.01 15.55
C GLU A 47 8.12 10.99 15.55
N LEU A 48 7.16 11.08 14.61
CA LEU A 48 6.07 10.12 14.53
C LEU A 48 6.58 8.75 14.10
N ARG A 49 7.46 8.71 13.10
CA ARG A 49 8.05 7.48 12.57
C ARG A 49 8.88 6.75 13.62
N GLU A 50 9.69 7.47 14.38
CA GLU A 50 10.50 6.92 15.48
C GLU A 50 9.63 6.30 16.57
N ARG A 51 8.55 6.98 16.98
CA ARG A 51 7.59 6.42 17.96
C ARG A 51 6.94 5.14 17.44
N MET A 52 6.58 5.10 16.15
CA MET A 52 6.05 3.88 15.53
C MET A 52 7.08 2.75 15.54
N TYR A 53 8.36 3.04 15.30
CA TYR A 53 9.43 2.03 15.29
C TYR A 53 9.76 1.54 16.70
N ALA A 54 9.78 2.43 17.69
CA ALA A 54 9.91 2.05 19.10
C ALA A 54 8.76 1.12 19.53
N TYR A 55 7.52 1.45 19.14
CA TYR A 55 6.35 0.62 19.40
C TYR A 55 6.51 -0.81 18.84
N CYS A 56 7.12 -0.98 17.66
CA CYS A 56 7.41 -2.30 17.13
C CYS A 56 8.30 -3.12 18.06
N GLY A 57 9.39 -2.53 18.55
CA GLY A 57 10.33 -3.22 19.43
C GLY A 57 9.69 -3.67 20.74
N GLU A 58 8.76 -2.87 21.27
CA GLU A 58 8.06 -3.15 22.53
C GLU A 58 6.92 -4.17 22.37
N ASN A 59 6.17 -4.11 21.26
CA ASN A 59 4.89 -4.81 21.13
C ASN A 59 4.91 -5.97 20.15
N PHE A 60 5.91 -6.05 19.26
CA PHE A 60 6.04 -7.11 18.28
C PHE A 60 7.41 -7.82 18.30
N PRO A 61 8.03 -8.10 19.46
CA PRO A 61 9.35 -8.75 19.50
C PRO A 61 9.36 -10.12 18.82
N GLU A 62 8.22 -10.80 18.74
CA GLU A 62 8.03 -12.09 18.07
C GLU A 62 8.19 -12.03 16.54
N GLU A 63 8.05 -10.85 15.93
CA GLU A 63 8.27 -10.67 14.49
C GLU A 63 9.76 -10.68 14.11
N ARG A 64 10.64 -10.57 15.11
CA ARG A 64 12.09 -10.62 14.90
C ARG A 64 12.55 -12.05 14.70
N LYS A 65 13.08 -12.36 13.51
CA LYS A 65 13.67 -13.67 13.22
C LYS A 65 15.15 -13.73 13.60
N SER A 66 15.64 -14.93 13.87
CA SER A 66 17.07 -15.17 14.09
C SER A 66 17.87 -14.70 12.87
N GLY A 67 18.75 -13.72 13.07
CA GLY A 67 19.59 -13.14 12.02
C GLY A 67 19.03 -11.89 11.35
N ASP A 68 17.82 -11.44 11.70
CA ASP A 68 17.30 -10.14 11.23
C ASP A 68 18.12 -8.98 11.82
N THR A 69 18.52 -8.03 10.98
CA THR A 69 18.96 -6.71 11.46
C THR A 69 17.79 -5.92 12.03
N ASP A 70 18.06 -4.85 12.76
CA ASP A 70 17.02 -3.96 13.27
C ASP A 70 16.18 -3.36 12.15
N GLU A 71 16.80 -2.99 11.04
CA GLU A 71 16.10 -2.45 9.87
C GLU A 71 15.18 -3.49 9.23
N GLN A 72 15.63 -4.75 9.12
CA GLN A 72 14.82 -5.84 8.56
C GLN A 72 13.63 -6.17 9.46
N PHE A 73 13.83 -6.17 10.78
CA PHE A 73 12.77 -6.32 11.75
C PHE A 73 11.72 -5.20 11.63
N ILE A 74 12.17 -3.94 11.69
CA ILE A 74 11.28 -2.77 11.61
C ILE A 74 10.52 -2.76 10.27
N TYR A 75 11.20 -3.06 9.17
CA TYR A 75 10.58 -3.09 7.84
C TYR A 75 9.36 -4.04 7.77
N LYS A 76 9.44 -5.20 8.43
CA LYS A 76 8.35 -6.19 8.49
C LYS A 76 7.27 -5.79 9.48
N ALA A 77 7.66 -5.33 10.68
CA ALA A 77 6.75 -5.08 11.78
C ALA A 77 5.97 -3.75 11.64
N ARG A 78 6.56 -2.71 11.03
CA ARG A 78 5.99 -1.34 11.02
C ARG A 78 4.59 -1.25 10.44
N LYS A 79 4.17 -2.14 9.53
CA LYS A 79 2.79 -2.15 9.00
C LYS A 79 1.74 -2.40 10.10
N LYS A 80 2.11 -3.12 11.17
CA LYS A 80 1.25 -3.36 12.35
C LYS A 80 0.97 -2.11 13.17
N THR A 81 1.77 -1.07 13.01
CA THR A 81 1.59 0.20 13.72
C THR A 81 0.52 1.10 13.08
N LEU A 82 0.11 0.83 11.84
CA LEU A 82 -0.84 1.69 11.12
C LEU A 82 -2.20 1.80 11.83
N GLY A 83 -2.68 0.71 12.42
CA GLY A 83 -3.91 0.71 13.23
C GLY A 83 -3.74 1.43 14.55
N VAL A 84 -2.61 1.20 15.24
CA VAL A 84 -2.31 1.78 16.56
C VAL A 84 -2.21 3.31 16.50
N PHE A 85 -1.51 3.84 15.49
CA PHE A 85 -1.28 5.28 15.31
C PHE A 85 -2.32 5.93 14.38
N LYS A 86 -3.47 5.28 14.16
CA LYS A 86 -4.46 5.71 13.16
C LYS A 86 -4.88 7.17 13.32
N LYS A 87 -5.07 7.64 14.56
CA LYS A 87 -5.48 9.03 14.82
C LYS A 87 -4.41 10.01 14.35
N GLU A 88 -3.16 9.81 14.77
CA GLU A 88 -2.03 10.66 14.40
C GLU A 88 -1.77 10.64 12.90
N LEU A 89 -1.91 9.47 12.26
CA LEU A 89 -1.81 9.34 10.81
C LEU A 89 -2.93 10.08 10.08
N TRP A 90 -4.14 10.13 10.66
CA TRP A 90 -5.26 10.88 10.09
C TRP A 90 -5.11 12.40 10.25
N ASP A 91 -4.49 12.81 11.37
CA ASP A 91 -4.27 14.19 11.77
C ASP A 91 -2.93 14.75 11.25
N LEU A 92 -2.26 14.07 10.30
CA LEU A 92 -1.01 14.52 9.72
C LEU A 92 -1.09 15.97 9.18
N PRO A 93 -0.01 16.76 9.33
CA PRO A 93 0.05 18.11 8.78
C PRO A 93 -0.31 18.16 7.29
N ALA A 94 -0.97 19.25 6.85
CA ALA A 94 -1.38 19.39 5.47
C ALA A 94 -0.19 19.28 4.48
N GLU A 95 0.96 19.83 4.86
CA GLU A 95 2.20 19.75 4.08
C GLU A 95 2.69 18.30 3.90
N THR A 96 2.77 17.53 5.00
CA THR A 96 3.11 16.09 4.96
C THR A 96 2.16 15.32 4.05
N ARG A 97 0.84 15.54 4.19
CA ARG A 97 -0.17 14.87 3.35
C ARG A 97 -0.02 15.24 1.87
N THR A 98 0.36 16.48 1.57
CA THR A 98 0.65 16.92 0.19
C THR A 98 1.89 16.23 -0.36
N GLY A 99 2.97 16.12 0.42
CA GLY A 99 4.19 15.38 0.04
C GLY A 99 3.89 13.92 -0.30
N ILE A 100 3.20 13.22 0.60
CA ILE A 100 2.77 11.82 0.39
C ILE A 100 1.96 11.68 -0.91
N ARG A 101 0.94 12.53 -1.11
CA ARG A 101 0.09 12.47 -2.31
C ARG A 101 0.87 12.72 -3.59
N LYS A 102 1.85 13.64 -3.55
CA LYS A 102 2.70 13.95 -4.71
C LYS A 102 3.55 12.73 -5.08
N ALA A 103 4.27 12.15 -4.12
CA ALA A 103 5.12 10.99 -4.37
C ALA A 103 4.32 9.75 -4.81
N LEU A 104 3.15 9.51 -4.20
CA LEU A 104 2.26 8.43 -4.63
C LEU A 104 1.76 8.66 -6.07
N ARG A 105 1.37 9.89 -6.42
CA ARG A 105 0.92 10.23 -7.78
C ARG A 105 2.01 9.96 -8.82
N GLU A 106 3.24 10.39 -8.55
CA GLU A 106 4.39 10.16 -9.44
C GLU A 106 4.64 8.65 -9.64
N GLN A 107 4.55 7.87 -8.57
CA GLN A 107 4.69 6.42 -8.65
C GLN A 107 3.55 5.76 -9.45
N PHE A 108 2.30 6.19 -9.24
CA PHE A 108 1.16 5.69 -10.03
C PHE A 108 1.30 6.05 -11.50
N GLU A 109 1.66 7.30 -11.83
CA GLU A 109 1.85 7.73 -13.21
C GLU A 109 2.95 6.91 -13.91
N PHE A 110 4.08 6.71 -13.23
CA PHE A 110 5.16 5.85 -13.73
C PHE A 110 4.65 4.44 -14.04
N LEU A 111 3.98 3.78 -13.08
CA LEU A 111 3.45 2.43 -13.26
C LEU A 111 2.40 2.38 -14.37
N PHE A 112 1.50 3.37 -14.43
CA PHE A 112 0.44 3.39 -15.43
C PHE A 112 0.99 3.47 -16.86
N ARG A 113 2.02 4.27 -17.07
CA ARG A 113 2.72 4.34 -18.35
C ARG A 113 3.42 3.03 -18.67
N LYS A 114 4.13 2.43 -17.71
CA LYS A 114 4.87 1.16 -17.92
C LYS A 114 3.95 -0.02 -18.18
N LEU A 115 2.78 -0.06 -17.55
CA LEU A 115 1.82 -1.16 -17.67
C LEU A 115 0.83 -0.96 -18.82
N ALA A 116 1.04 0.03 -19.68
CA ALA A 116 0.19 0.33 -20.83
C ALA A 116 -1.30 0.53 -20.48
N VAL A 117 -1.60 1.11 -19.31
CA VAL A 117 -2.99 1.41 -18.88
C VAL A 117 -3.43 2.83 -19.21
N VAL A 118 -2.55 3.65 -19.80
CA VAL A 118 -2.90 5.00 -20.26
C VAL A 118 -3.94 4.92 -21.38
N ASP A 119 -4.87 5.88 -21.42
CA ASP A 119 -5.95 5.98 -22.41
C ASP A 119 -6.94 4.79 -22.44
N THR A 120 -7.01 4.00 -21.37
CA THR A 120 -7.91 2.83 -21.28
C THR A 120 -9.30 3.13 -20.68
N GLN A 121 -9.59 4.39 -20.34
CA GLN A 121 -10.83 4.77 -19.64
C GLN A 121 -12.10 4.33 -20.39
N ASP A 122 -12.12 4.48 -21.72
CA ASP A 122 -13.25 4.06 -22.56
C ASP A 122 -13.40 2.54 -22.66
N ALA A 123 -12.30 1.79 -22.54
CA ALA A 123 -12.36 0.34 -22.45
C ALA A 123 -12.95 -0.08 -21.10
N VAL A 124 -12.46 0.51 -20.01
CA VAL A 124 -12.97 0.25 -18.65
C VAL A 124 -14.47 0.57 -18.56
N SER A 125 -14.92 1.72 -19.06
CA SER A 125 -16.32 2.13 -18.97
C SER A 125 -17.28 1.22 -19.75
N ARG A 126 -16.82 0.63 -20.86
CA ARG A 126 -17.61 -0.33 -21.66
C ARG A 126 -17.75 -1.70 -21.00
N HIS A 127 -16.74 -2.13 -20.23
CA HIS A 127 -16.67 -3.50 -19.74
C HIS A 127 -16.87 -3.63 -18.22
N VAL A 128 -16.75 -2.54 -17.46
CA VAL A 128 -16.86 -2.56 -16.01
C VAL A 128 -18.08 -1.74 -15.57
N THR A 129 -19.06 -2.40 -14.95
CA THR A 129 -20.15 -1.72 -14.25
C THR A 129 -19.72 -1.52 -12.79
N ALA A 130 -19.37 -0.28 -12.43
CA ALA A 130 -18.95 0.03 -11.07
C ALA A 130 -20.13 -0.11 -10.09
N THR A 131 -19.97 -0.95 -9.07
CA THR A 131 -20.95 -1.06 -7.98
C THR A 131 -20.90 0.20 -7.12
N ALA A 132 -22.03 0.88 -6.96
CA ALA A 132 -22.14 2.00 -6.03
C ALA A 132 -21.99 1.48 -4.58
N VAL A 133 -20.85 1.75 -3.95
CA VAL A 133 -20.63 1.44 -2.53
C VAL A 133 -21.04 2.67 -1.70
N PRO A 134 -22.16 2.63 -0.95
CA PRO A 134 -22.55 3.73 -0.08
C PRO A 134 -21.48 3.90 1.01
N ARG A 135 -20.87 5.09 1.07
CA ARG A 135 -19.92 5.42 2.14
C ARG A 135 -20.70 5.98 3.33
N SER A 136 -20.80 5.22 4.42
CA SER A 136 -21.17 5.78 5.72
C SER A 136 -20.03 6.69 6.19
N GLY A 137 -20.29 8.00 6.25
CA GLY A 137 -19.27 9.00 6.62
C GLY A 137 -18.84 8.92 8.10
N PRO A 138 -17.78 9.66 8.49
CA PRO A 138 -17.21 9.63 9.85
C PRO A 138 -18.19 10.04 10.96
N THR A 139 -19.26 10.79 10.64
CA THR A 139 -20.29 11.17 11.62
C THR A 139 -21.06 9.96 12.17
N ALA A 140 -21.00 8.81 11.49
CA ALA A 140 -21.61 7.56 11.93
C ALA A 140 -20.67 6.68 12.77
N MET A 141 -19.37 7.02 12.93
CA MET A 141 -18.42 6.22 13.70
C MET A 141 -18.49 6.54 15.20
N ARG A 142 -19.63 6.25 15.82
CA ARG A 142 -19.69 5.86 17.24
C ARG A 142 -19.71 4.33 17.33
N HIS A 143 -18.66 3.68 16.83
CA HIS A 143 -18.50 2.25 17.01
C HIS A 143 -17.10 1.95 17.49
N LYS A 144 -17.01 1.09 18.53
CA LYS A 144 -15.76 0.47 19.01
C LYS A 144 -14.94 0.04 17.79
N ALA A 145 -13.63 0.27 17.85
CA ALA A 145 -12.69 -0.23 16.85
C ALA A 145 -13.10 -1.66 16.44
N ALA A 146 -13.33 -1.85 15.14
CA ALA A 146 -13.56 -3.18 14.60
C ALA A 146 -12.36 -4.04 15.01
N ALA A 147 -12.62 -5.30 15.36
CA ALA A 147 -11.55 -6.27 15.55
C ALA A 147 -10.70 -6.26 14.27
N ASP A 148 -9.38 -6.13 14.43
CA ASP A 148 -8.49 -6.10 13.28
C ASP A 148 -8.57 -7.45 12.55
N ASP A 149 -9.24 -7.49 11.40
CA ASP A 149 -9.20 -8.62 10.48
C ASP A 149 -7.87 -8.57 9.71
N TRP A 150 -6.82 -9.07 10.38
CA TRP A 150 -5.50 -9.30 9.80
C TRP A 150 -5.48 -10.44 8.77
N ASP A 151 -6.58 -11.17 8.60
CA ASP A 151 -6.65 -12.46 7.89
C ASP A 151 -6.98 -12.35 6.39
N LEU A 152 -6.89 -11.15 5.81
CA LEU A 152 -7.07 -10.93 4.36
C LEU A 152 -5.76 -10.90 3.58
N SER A 153 -4.65 -11.35 4.18
CA SER A 153 -3.39 -11.53 3.47
C SER A 153 -3.16 -13.00 3.13
N ASP A 154 -3.81 -13.45 2.06
CA ASP A 154 -3.35 -14.60 1.29
C ASP A 154 -2.16 -14.20 0.40
#